data_AF-A0A6G1L6F2-F1
#
_entry.id   AF-A0A6G1L6F2-F1
#
_cell.length_a   1.000
_cell.length_b   1.000
_cell.length_c   1.000
_cell.angle_alpha   90.00
_cell.angle_beta   90.00
_cell.angle_gamma   90.00
#
_symmetry.space_group_name_H-M   'P 1'
#
loop_
_entity.id
_entity.type
_entity.pdbx_description
1 polymer ?
#
loop_
_entity_poly.entity_id
_entity_poly.type
_entity_poly.pdbx_seq_one_letter_code
_entity_poly.pdbx_strand_id
1 'polypeptide(L)'
;MATATATATSSVHEDIPSPVSASAPVPSKHASAADEREAYEYWGYLFKAEKTGTDKLRSLLRGLKDHINKTYDPTDQPDLLPSQIASFYRDLNGNYDQLFLSTPSESIAFIYKSLGCLHSLQPQAFTHSTAFTDPTVPALKTEGWIMWQTIQLLLGPEEHSGFLIEAVRKWDIKDPSTGETFPNILPRRCFPAEPDKHMVAWYEGVSERLKKEAEEEEEKQRFIDAEEEDARRVHDRKQNHLVRRDELSDGESVDSRGLALAYFRNPLYRHVDGRPSIVRRESKRPGVSP
;
A
#
# COMPACT_ATOMS: atom_id res chain seq x y z
N MET A 1 33.86 -75.80 36.11
CA MET A 1 33.53 -74.67 37.00
C MET A 1 32.24 -74.05 36.48
N ALA A 2 31.10 -74.59 36.89
CA ALA A 2 30.34 -74.28 38.11
C ALA A 2 29.19 -73.32 37.75
N THR A 3 28.06 -73.93 37.41
CA THR A 3 26.71 -73.38 37.50
C THR A 3 26.46 -72.86 38.92
N ALA A 4 25.94 -71.63 39.05
CA ALA A 4 25.41 -71.13 40.30
C ALA A 4 24.06 -70.46 40.05
N THR A 5 23.09 -71.02 40.78
CA THR A 5 21.66 -70.79 40.81
C THR A 5 21.31 -69.50 41.55
N ALA A 6 20.14 -68.97 41.21
CA ALA A 6 19.52 -67.76 41.74
C ALA A 6 19.29 -67.75 43.26
N THR A 7 19.31 -66.54 43.84
CA THR A 7 18.60 -66.21 45.08
C THR A 7 17.95 -64.84 44.93
N ALA A 8 16.62 -64.82 45.04
CA ALA A 8 15.80 -63.60 45.07
C ALA A 8 15.85 -62.94 46.45
N THR A 9 15.86 -61.60 46.50
CA THR A 9 15.52 -60.82 47.69
C THR A 9 14.73 -59.55 47.32
N SER A 10 13.46 -59.58 47.71
CA SER A 10 12.58 -58.52 48.24
C SER A 10 12.87 -57.02 47.98
N SER A 11 11.91 -56.40 47.27
CA SER A 11 11.11 -55.22 47.64
C SER A 11 11.75 -54.08 48.46
N VAL A 12 11.89 -52.92 47.81
CA VAL A 12 11.43 -51.64 48.38
C VAL A 12 10.88 -50.77 47.25
N HIS A 13 9.62 -50.38 47.35
CA HIS A 13 8.94 -49.47 46.42
C HIS A 13 9.12 -48.05 46.99
N GLU A 14 9.98 -47.23 46.38
CA GLU A 14 10.08 -45.81 46.69
C GLU A 14 9.26 -45.03 45.65
N ASP A 15 8.19 -44.40 46.12
CA ASP A 15 7.38 -43.42 45.40
C ASP A 15 8.21 -42.17 45.10
N ILE A 16 8.50 -41.93 43.83
CA ILE A 16 9.07 -40.67 43.34
C ILE A 16 7.90 -39.73 43.01
N PRO A 17 7.74 -38.56 43.67
CA PRO A 17 6.75 -37.59 43.24
C PRO A 17 7.23 -36.92 41.94
N SER A 18 6.36 -36.93 40.93
CA SER A 18 6.56 -36.25 39.65
C SER A 18 6.74 -34.74 39.83
N PRO A 19 7.63 -34.08 39.07
CA PRO A 19 7.85 -32.65 39.19
C PRO A 19 6.63 -31.88 38.67
N VAL A 20 6.16 -30.95 39.50
CA VAL A 20 5.08 -30.02 39.21
C VAL A 20 5.47 -29.20 37.97
N SER A 21 4.66 -29.31 36.91
CA SER A 21 4.78 -28.46 35.72
C SER A 21 4.68 -26.99 36.12
N ALA A 22 5.81 -26.29 36.08
CA ALA A 22 5.84 -24.85 36.07
C ALA A 22 5.17 -24.37 34.77
N SER A 23 3.91 -23.94 34.89
CA SER A 23 3.18 -23.24 33.85
C SER A 23 3.94 -21.97 33.48
N ALA A 24 4.66 -22.00 32.36
CA ALA A 24 5.20 -20.81 31.72
C ALA A 24 4.06 -19.81 31.42
N PRO A 25 4.28 -18.48 31.55
CA PRO A 25 3.27 -17.51 31.21
C PRO A 25 3.03 -17.53 29.70
N VAL A 26 1.79 -17.84 29.32
CA VAL A 26 1.30 -17.74 27.94
C VAL A 26 1.36 -16.26 27.52
N PRO A 27 1.94 -15.90 26.36
CA PRO A 27 1.93 -14.52 25.90
C PRO A 27 0.49 -14.12 25.55
N SER A 28 -0.08 -13.25 26.39
CA SER A 28 -1.38 -12.60 26.13
C SER A 28 -1.28 -11.74 24.88
N LYS A 29 -2.09 -12.07 23.87
CA LYS A 29 -2.12 -11.45 22.54
C LYS A 29 -2.83 -10.08 22.49
N HIS A 30 -3.07 -9.45 23.63
CA HIS A 30 -3.62 -8.11 23.74
C HIS A 30 -2.74 -7.30 24.69
N ALA A 31 -2.20 -6.18 24.18
CA ALA A 31 -1.48 -5.20 24.98
C ALA A 31 -2.36 -4.78 26.17
N SER A 32 -1.76 -4.65 27.35
CA SER A 32 -2.51 -4.19 28.52
C SER A 32 -2.91 -2.72 28.34
N ALA A 33 -3.94 -2.27 29.04
CA ALA A 33 -4.34 -0.85 29.01
C ALA A 33 -3.21 0.09 29.51
N ALA A 34 -2.26 -0.43 30.28
CA ALA A 34 -1.06 0.30 30.68
C ALA A 34 -0.09 0.46 29.51
N ASP A 35 0.15 -0.62 28.74
CA ASP A 35 1.04 -0.60 27.57
C ASP A 35 0.50 0.34 26.48
N GLU A 36 -0.81 0.36 26.24
CA GLU A 36 -1.43 1.31 25.30
C GLU A 36 -1.33 2.78 25.75
N ARG A 37 -1.31 3.02 27.08
CA ARG A 37 -1.12 4.35 27.64
C ARG A 37 0.32 4.82 27.44
N GLU A 38 1.29 4.02 27.82
CA GLU A 38 2.72 4.31 27.62
C GLU A 38 3.04 4.51 26.13
N ALA A 39 2.52 3.64 25.26
CA ALA A 39 2.68 3.79 23.82
C ALA A 39 2.11 5.12 23.31
N TYR A 40 0.95 5.56 23.82
CA TYR A 40 0.41 6.87 23.43
C TYR A 40 1.20 8.04 23.98
N GLU A 41 1.78 7.92 25.18
CA GLU A 41 2.68 8.94 25.72
C GLU A 41 3.93 9.11 24.84
N TYR A 42 4.44 8.01 24.27
CA TYR A 42 5.52 8.05 23.30
C TYR A 42 5.08 8.63 21.94
N TRP A 43 3.99 8.13 21.37
CA TRP A 43 3.58 8.46 20.00
C TRP A 43 2.87 9.80 19.90
N GLY A 44 1.98 10.10 20.84
CA GLY A 44 1.05 11.22 20.76
C GLY A 44 0.12 11.15 19.55
N TYR A 45 -0.57 12.26 19.29
CA TYR A 45 -1.35 12.41 18.07
C TYR A 45 -0.43 12.75 16.89
N LEU A 46 -0.59 12.05 15.76
CA LEU A 46 0.39 12.06 14.67
C LEU A 46 0.12 13.07 13.56
N PHE A 47 -0.93 13.89 13.69
CA PHE A 47 -1.31 14.91 12.71
C PHE A 47 -1.35 16.30 13.33
N LYS A 48 -0.93 17.29 12.55
CA LYS A 48 -1.03 18.72 12.88
C LYS A 48 -2.40 19.27 12.43
N ALA A 49 -2.74 20.47 12.89
CA ALA A 49 -3.99 21.13 12.54
C ALA A 49 -4.10 21.40 11.03
N GLU A 50 -2.96 21.64 10.38
CA GLU A 50 -2.80 21.93 8.96
C GLU A 50 -2.88 20.67 8.07
N LYS A 51 -3.37 19.54 8.61
CA LYS A 51 -3.57 18.28 7.86
C LYS A 51 -2.26 17.70 7.31
N THR A 52 -1.17 17.97 8.01
CA THR A 52 0.15 17.41 7.74
C THR A 52 0.56 16.48 8.88
N GLY A 53 1.43 15.51 8.57
CA GLY A 53 2.02 14.66 9.60
C GLY A 53 2.93 15.41 10.57
N THR A 54 2.99 14.95 11.81
CA THR A 54 4.04 15.38 12.76
C THR A 54 5.41 14.90 12.30
N ASP A 55 6.48 15.44 12.88
CA ASP A 55 7.84 15.00 12.56
C ASP A 55 8.05 13.53 12.96
N LYS A 56 7.33 13.06 13.98
CA LYS A 56 7.30 11.65 14.39
C LYS A 56 6.64 10.77 13.34
N LEU A 57 5.49 11.16 12.78
CA LEU A 57 4.89 10.44 11.65
C LEU A 57 5.83 10.42 10.44
N ARG A 58 6.44 11.57 10.11
CA ARG A 58 7.42 11.66 9.01
C ARG A 58 8.60 10.72 9.24
N SER A 59 9.12 10.65 10.46
CA SER A 59 10.22 9.74 10.82
C SER A 59 9.83 8.26 10.69
N LEU A 60 8.66 7.88 11.21
CA LEU A 60 8.11 6.52 11.04
C LEU A 60 7.98 6.14 9.56
N LEU A 61 7.42 7.02 8.74
CA LEU A 61 7.23 6.77 7.31
C LEU A 61 8.56 6.64 6.57
N ARG A 62 9.62 7.36 6.98
CA ARG A 62 10.98 7.17 6.47
C ARG A 62 11.56 5.82 6.89
N GLY A 63 11.41 5.43 8.16
CA GLY A 63 11.83 4.12 8.64
C GLY A 63 11.15 2.96 7.90
N LEU A 64 9.85 3.11 7.62
CA LEU A 64 9.10 2.14 6.81
C LEU A 64 9.59 2.09 5.37
N LYS A 65 9.86 3.24 4.74
CA LYS A 65 10.47 3.27 3.41
C LYS A 65 11.81 2.53 3.39
N ASP A 66 12.66 2.76 4.38
CA ASP A 66 13.96 2.09 4.48
C ASP A 66 13.80 0.57 4.70
N HIS A 67 12.78 0.15 5.44
CA HIS A 67 12.41 -1.26 5.55
C HIS A 67 11.95 -1.83 4.21
N ILE A 68 11.04 -1.16 3.50
CA ILE A 68 10.52 -1.60 2.20
C ILE A 68 11.67 -1.79 1.20
N ASN A 69 12.57 -0.81 1.08
CA ASN A 69 13.74 -0.88 0.19
C ASN A 69 14.68 -2.06 0.49
N LYS A 70 14.79 -2.46 1.76
CA LYS A 70 15.66 -3.57 2.17
C LYS A 70 15.00 -4.93 2.01
N THR A 71 13.68 -4.98 2.14
CA THR A 71 12.91 -6.24 2.21
C THR A 71 12.42 -6.69 0.83
N TYR A 72 11.93 -5.77 -0.01
CA TYR A 72 11.26 -6.10 -1.26
C TYR A 72 12.11 -5.63 -2.44
N ASP A 73 12.50 -6.56 -3.32
CA ASP A 73 13.33 -6.31 -4.51
C ASP A 73 14.44 -5.27 -4.27
N PRO A 74 15.40 -5.56 -3.37
CA PRO A 74 16.42 -4.61 -3.00
C PRO A 74 17.25 -4.23 -4.23
N THR A 75 17.37 -2.93 -4.45
CA THR A 75 17.98 -2.33 -5.63
C THR A 75 18.84 -1.14 -5.21
N ASP A 76 19.70 -0.68 -6.12
CA ASP A 76 20.58 0.47 -5.85
C ASP A 76 19.81 1.80 -5.89
N GLN A 77 18.57 1.82 -6.43
CA GLN A 77 17.73 3.01 -6.39
C GLN A 77 17.07 3.22 -5.02
N PRO A 78 17.12 4.44 -4.45
CA PRO A 78 16.54 4.72 -3.14
C PRO A 78 15.03 5.03 -3.18
N ASP A 79 14.44 5.18 -4.37
CA ASP A 79 13.02 5.54 -4.56
C ASP A 79 12.15 4.27 -4.59
N LEU A 80 10.93 4.34 -4.05
CA LEU A 80 10.04 3.18 -3.90
C LEU A 80 9.32 2.83 -5.21
N LEU A 81 9.60 1.65 -5.75
CA LEU A 81 8.91 1.13 -6.92
C LEU A 81 7.47 0.71 -6.59
N PRO A 82 6.54 0.77 -7.56
CA PRO A 82 5.17 0.27 -7.38
C PRO A 82 5.13 -1.19 -6.90
N SER A 83 5.99 -2.06 -7.43
CA SER A 83 6.08 -3.47 -7.03
C SER A 83 6.44 -3.67 -5.55
N GLN A 84 7.34 -2.83 -5.01
CA GLN A 84 7.74 -2.87 -3.61
C GLN A 84 6.59 -2.42 -2.70
N ILE A 85 5.87 -1.37 -3.11
CA ILE A 85 4.71 -0.85 -2.37
C ILE A 85 3.57 -1.89 -2.37
N ALA A 86 3.30 -2.54 -3.50
CA ALA A 86 2.31 -3.62 -3.59
C ALA A 86 2.64 -4.77 -2.63
N SER A 87 3.91 -5.18 -2.59
CA SER A 87 4.40 -6.25 -1.71
C SER A 87 4.28 -5.87 -0.23
N PHE A 88 4.61 -4.63 0.13
CA PHE A 88 4.41 -4.09 1.48
C PHE A 88 2.94 -4.20 1.93
N TYR A 89 2.00 -3.79 1.09
CA TYR A 89 0.58 -3.89 1.43
C TYR A 89 0.11 -5.34 1.55
N ARG A 90 0.56 -6.22 0.66
CA ARG A 90 0.23 -7.66 0.69
C ARG A 90 0.66 -8.31 1.99
N ASP A 91 1.86 -8.00 2.45
CA ASP A 91 2.42 -8.50 3.70
C ASP A 91 1.67 -8.03 4.95
N LEU A 92 0.90 -6.94 4.83
CA LEU A 92 0.02 -6.38 5.85
C LEU A 92 -1.45 -6.71 5.60
N ASN A 93 -1.71 -7.75 4.79
CA ASN A 93 -3.04 -8.24 4.43
C ASN A 93 -3.92 -7.24 3.65
N GLY A 94 -3.32 -6.21 3.04
CA GLY A 94 -3.97 -5.37 2.03
C GLY A 94 -3.81 -5.95 0.62
N ASN A 95 -4.65 -5.52 -0.33
CA ASN A 95 -4.48 -5.83 -1.74
C ASN A 95 -4.54 -4.56 -2.58
N TYR A 96 -3.37 -4.08 -2.99
CA TYR A 96 -3.19 -2.89 -3.81
C TYR A 96 -2.57 -3.22 -5.17
N ASP A 97 -2.59 -4.50 -5.55
CA ASP A 97 -2.00 -4.98 -6.80
C ASP A 97 -2.68 -4.34 -8.01
N GLN A 98 -4.00 -4.14 -7.96
CA GLN A 98 -4.73 -3.45 -9.02
C GLN A 98 -4.16 -2.04 -9.29
N LEU A 99 -3.77 -1.33 -8.23
CA LEU A 99 -3.19 0.01 -8.36
C LEU A 99 -1.72 -0.01 -8.78
N PHE A 100 -0.90 -0.84 -8.15
CA PHE A 100 0.55 -0.73 -8.32
C PHE A 100 1.13 -1.70 -9.36
N LEU A 101 0.41 -2.77 -9.71
CA LEU A 101 0.87 -3.80 -10.65
C LEU A 101 0.02 -3.85 -11.93
N SER A 102 -1.29 -3.61 -11.84
CA SER A 102 -2.20 -3.71 -12.99
C SER A 102 -2.48 -2.37 -13.67
N THR A 103 -2.20 -1.24 -13.01
CA THR A 103 -2.36 0.08 -13.61
C THR A 103 -1.10 0.45 -14.39
N PRO A 104 -1.19 0.94 -15.64
CA PRO A 104 -0.04 1.35 -16.43
C PRO A 104 0.83 2.40 -15.72
N SER A 105 2.14 2.34 -15.96
CA SER A 105 3.11 3.24 -15.35
C SER A 105 2.80 4.73 -15.57
N GLU A 106 2.33 5.11 -16.76
CA GLU A 106 1.94 6.48 -17.07
C GLU A 106 0.77 6.95 -16.19
N SER A 107 -0.25 6.10 -16.02
CA SER A 107 -1.39 6.37 -15.15
C SER A 107 -0.97 6.53 -13.68
N ILE A 108 -0.06 5.68 -13.18
CA ILE A 108 0.47 5.81 -11.82
C ILE A 108 1.26 7.13 -11.67
N ALA A 109 2.11 7.47 -12.64
CA ALA A 109 2.84 8.74 -12.64
C ALA A 109 1.88 9.94 -12.62
N PHE A 110 0.80 9.87 -13.39
CA PHE A 110 -0.25 10.88 -13.42
C PHE A 110 -0.98 11.01 -12.09
N ILE A 111 -1.31 9.88 -11.43
CA ILE A 111 -1.89 9.86 -10.08
C ILE A 111 -0.94 10.55 -9.10
N TYR A 112 0.34 10.19 -9.08
CA TYR A 112 1.32 10.82 -8.21
C TYR A 112 1.43 12.32 -8.47
N LYS A 113 1.50 12.76 -9.72
CA LYS A 113 1.53 14.18 -10.10
C LYS A 113 0.29 14.92 -9.59
N SER A 114 -0.89 14.35 -9.80
CA SER A 114 -2.17 14.93 -9.41
C SER A 114 -2.32 15.08 -7.90
N LEU A 115 -1.73 14.15 -7.13
CA LEU A 115 -1.69 14.19 -5.67
C LEU A 115 -0.51 15.00 -5.11
N GLY A 116 0.37 15.54 -5.97
CA GLY A 116 1.59 16.22 -5.53
C GLY A 116 2.63 15.29 -4.88
N CYS A 117 2.55 13.99 -5.15
CA CYS A 117 3.52 13.00 -4.70
C CYS A 117 4.79 13.08 -5.56
N LEU A 118 5.88 13.52 -4.95
CA LEU A 118 7.18 13.61 -5.62
C LEU A 118 7.68 12.21 -6.02
N HIS A 119 7.91 12.01 -7.31
CA HIS A 119 8.37 10.74 -7.87
C HIS A 119 9.47 10.96 -8.91
N SER A 120 10.21 9.90 -9.20
CA SER A 120 11.13 9.80 -10.33
C SER A 120 10.61 8.75 -11.31
N LEU A 121 11.14 8.73 -12.53
CA LEU A 121 10.94 7.63 -13.47
C LEU A 121 12.17 6.75 -13.45
N GLN A 122 11.97 5.46 -13.20
CA GLN A 122 13.00 4.43 -13.17
C GLN A 122 12.96 3.62 -14.47
N PRO A 123 14.11 3.07 -14.90
CA PRO A 123 14.13 2.10 -15.98
C PRO A 123 13.21 0.91 -15.66
N GLN A 124 12.67 0.32 -16.72
CA GLN A 124 12.00 -0.97 -16.58
C GLN A 124 13.02 -2.05 -16.20
N ALA A 125 12.52 -3.20 -15.72
CA ALA A 125 13.37 -4.35 -15.44
C ALA A 125 14.26 -4.65 -16.67
N PHE A 126 15.57 -4.84 -16.41
CA PHE A 126 16.55 -4.97 -17.47
C PHE A 126 16.28 -6.23 -18.30
N THR A 127 15.95 -6.04 -19.56
CA THR A 127 15.90 -7.08 -20.59
C THR A 127 16.55 -6.54 -21.86
N HIS A 128 16.91 -7.42 -22.80
CA HIS A 128 17.52 -6.98 -24.07
C HIS A 128 16.58 -6.06 -24.88
N SER A 129 15.27 -6.17 -24.72
CA SER A 129 14.29 -5.30 -25.39
C SER A 129 14.08 -3.96 -24.68
N THR A 130 14.36 -3.87 -23.38
CA THR A 130 14.15 -2.64 -22.58
C THR A 130 15.45 -1.87 -22.29
N ALA A 131 16.62 -2.44 -22.62
CA ALA A 131 17.94 -1.89 -22.29
C ALA A 131 18.21 -0.47 -22.82
N PHE A 132 17.53 -0.06 -23.90
CA PHE A 132 17.69 1.25 -24.55
C PHE A 132 16.39 2.04 -24.64
N THR A 133 15.40 1.69 -23.80
CA THR A 133 14.11 2.40 -23.72
C THR A 133 14.14 3.49 -22.65
N ASP A 134 13.32 4.51 -22.82
CA ASP A 134 13.19 5.57 -21.82
C ASP A 134 12.65 5.02 -20.48
N PRO A 135 13.06 5.59 -19.34
CA PRO A 135 12.54 5.18 -18.05
C PRO A 135 11.06 5.55 -17.92
N THR A 136 10.22 4.57 -17.59
CA THR A 136 8.78 4.77 -17.49
C THR A 136 8.21 4.44 -16.11
N VAL A 137 8.91 3.72 -15.24
CA VAL A 137 8.35 3.20 -13.97
C VAL A 137 8.33 4.30 -12.90
N PRO A 138 7.17 4.78 -12.43
CA PRO A 138 7.14 5.86 -11.44
C PRO A 138 7.48 5.35 -10.04
N ALA A 139 8.59 5.83 -9.49
CA ALA A 139 9.05 5.49 -8.16
C ALA A 139 8.90 6.66 -7.18
N LEU A 140 8.27 6.44 -6.03
CA LEU A 140 8.06 7.48 -5.03
C LEU A 140 9.39 7.84 -4.35
N LYS A 141 9.76 9.12 -4.42
CA LYS A 141 10.82 9.65 -3.57
C LYS A 141 10.34 9.67 -2.12
N THR A 142 11.25 9.84 -1.17
CA THR A 142 10.90 9.87 0.27
C THR A 142 9.76 10.85 0.59
N GLU A 143 9.82 12.08 0.09
CA GLU A 143 8.75 13.08 0.32
C GLU A 143 7.44 12.71 -0.39
N GLY A 144 7.52 12.07 -1.57
CA GLY A 144 6.33 11.56 -2.26
C GLY A 144 5.66 10.42 -1.51
N TRP A 145 6.43 9.50 -0.93
CA TRP A 145 5.92 8.44 -0.06
C TRP A 145 5.24 8.99 1.19
N ILE A 146 5.87 9.98 1.84
CA ILE A 146 5.27 10.65 3.00
C ILE A 146 3.96 11.32 2.61
N MET A 147 3.94 12.06 1.49
CA MET A 147 2.74 12.71 0.97
C MET A 147 1.64 11.68 0.68
N TRP A 148 1.98 10.61 -0.04
CA TRP A 148 1.07 9.51 -0.37
C TRP A 148 0.42 8.94 0.89
N GLN A 149 1.21 8.50 1.86
CA GLN A 149 0.71 7.91 3.10
C GLN A 149 -0.13 8.90 3.92
N THR A 150 0.27 10.18 3.96
CA THR A 150 -0.48 11.23 4.68
C THR A 150 -1.86 11.43 4.06
N ILE A 151 -1.95 11.52 2.73
CA ILE A 151 -3.22 11.63 2.00
C ILE A 151 -4.08 10.40 2.27
N GLN A 152 -3.53 9.20 2.13
CA GLN A 152 -4.29 7.95 2.33
C GLN A 152 -4.84 7.83 3.77
N LEU A 153 -4.05 8.20 4.78
CA LEU A 153 -4.48 8.24 6.18
C LEU A 153 -5.60 9.26 6.45
N LEU A 154 -5.61 10.39 5.73
CA LEU A 154 -6.66 11.40 5.87
C LEU A 154 -7.94 11.03 5.10
N LEU A 155 -7.84 10.27 4.01
CA LEU A 155 -8.99 9.83 3.21
C LEU A 155 -9.61 8.51 3.70
N GLY A 156 -8.82 7.64 4.33
CA GLY A 156 -9.27 6.35 4.86
C GLY A 156 -8.50 5.94 6.10
N PRO A 157 -8.64 6.67 7.22
CA PRO A 157 -7.83 6.44 8.40
C PRO A 157 -7.98 5.04 8.98
N GLU A 158 -9.16 4.42 8.90
CA GLU A 158 -9.38 3.10 9.48
C GLU A 158 -8.51 2.03 8.83
N GLU A 159 -8.47 2.00 7.51
CA GLU A 159 -7.68 1.05 6.74
C GLU A 159 -6.18 1.36 6.84
N HIS A 160 -5.78 2.61 6.56
CA HIS A 160 -4.36 2.96 6.46
C HIS A 160 -3.65 3.04 7.80
N SER A 161 -4.34 3.40 8.88
CA SER A 161 -3.76 3.28 10.22
C SER A 161 -3.53 1.82 10.58
N GLY A 162 -4.44 0.92 10.19
CA GLY A 162 -4.29 -0.52 10.35
C GLY A 162 -2.97 -1.03 9.76
N PHE A 163 -2.63 -0.64 8.53
CA PHE A 163 -1.35 -1.03 7.92
C PHE A 163 -0.13 -0.52 8.71
N LEU A 164 -0.14 0.73 9.18
CA LEU A 164 0.99 1.26 9.96
C LEU A 164 1.12 0.59 11.32
N ILE A 165 -0.01 0.35 11.99
CA ILE A 165 -0.06 -0.35 13.28
C ILE A 165 0.47 -1.77 13.13
N GLU A 166 0.03 -2.48 12.10
CA GLU A 166 0.50 -3.83 11.80
C GLU A 166 1.97 -3.86 11.40
N ALA A 167 2.45 -2.87 10.65
CA ALA A 167 3.85 -2.77 10.24
C ALA A 167 4.79 -2.63 11.45
N VAL A 168 4.51 -1.72 12.38
CA VAL A 168 5.35 -1.55 13.58
C VAL A 168 5.25 -2.74 14.54
N ARG A 169 4.11 -3.43 14.55
CA ARG A 169 3.92 -4.64 15.34
C ARG A 169 4.70 -5.81 14.79
N LYS A 170 4.74 -5.95 13.46
CA LYS A 170 5.36 -7.06 12.73
C LYS A 170 6.86 -6.90 12.59
N TRP A 171 7.36 -5.67 12.51
CA TRP A 171 8.75 -5.38 12.18
C TRP A 171 9.38 -4.36 13.12
N ASP A 172 10.67 -4.56 13.43
CA ASP A 172 11.49 -3.61 14.19
C ASP A 172 11.88 -2.40 13.32
N ILE A 173 10.94 -1.48 13.12
CA ILE A 173 11.15 -0.28 12.32
C ILE A 173 12.09 0.68 13.07
N LYS A 174 13.19 1.05 12.43
CA LYS A 174 14.17 2.00 12.97
C LYS A 174 13.85 3.42 12.55
N ASP A 175 13.97 4.36 13.50
CA ASP A 175 13.97 5.79 13.24
C ASP A 175 15.28 6.15 12.50
N PRO A 176 15.23 6.66 11.26
CA PRO A 176 16.44 6.98 10.51
C PRO A 176 17.22 8.18 11.07
N SER A 177 16.62 9.00 11.92
CA SER A 177 17.26 10.16 12.54
C SER A 177 18.00 9.83 13.84
N THR A 178 17.50 8.88 14.63
CA THR A 178 18.13 8.48 15.90
C THR A 178 18.83 7.11 15.83
N GLY A 179 18.43 6.25 14.90
CA GLY A 179 18.88 4.86 14.79
C GLY A 179 18.18 3.89 15.76
N GLU A 180 17.33 4.40 16.64
CA GLU A 180 16.57 3.61 17.61
C GLU A 180 15.36 2.93 16.96
N THR A 181 14.91 1.83 17.55
CA THR A 181 13.70 1.14 17.10
C THR A 181 12.47 1.83 17.69
N PHE A 182 11.45 2.07 16.86
CA PHE A 182 10.15 2.56 17.34
C PHE A 182 9.45 1.51 18.22
N PRO A 183 8.60 1.92 19.17
CA PRO A 183 7.75 0.99 19.90
C PRO A 183 6.84 0.20 18.94
N ASN A 184 6.73 -1.10 19.16
CA ASN A 184 5.92 -2.00 18.35
C ASN A 184 4.40 -1.91 18.62
N ILE A 185 4.00 -1.15 19.63
CA ILE A 185 2.62 -0.81 19.92
C ILE A 185 2.37 0.61 19.41
N LEU A 186 1.50 0.74 18.41
CA LEU A 186 1.02 2.02 17.90
C LEU A 186 -0.50 2.11 18.09
N PRO A 187 -0.98 2.91 19.06
CA PRO A 187 -2.42 2.98 19.34
C PRO A 187 -3.22 3.61 18.18
N ARG A 188 -4.40 3.07 17.87
CA ARG A 188 -5.32 3.61 16.85
C ARG A 188 -5.68 5.08 17.06
N ARG A 189 -5.74 5.51 18.33
CA ARG A 189 -6.02 6.91 18.73
C ARG A 189 -4.92 7.91 18.35
N CYS A 190 -3.77 7.46 17.86
CA CYS A 190 -2.73 8.35 17.32
C CYS A 190 -3.11 8.92 15.95
N PHE A 191 -4.14 8.37 15.29
CA PHE A 191 -4.60 8.71 13.95
C PHE A 191 -5.99 9.36 13.97
N PRO A 192 -6.41 10.06 12.89
CA PRO A 192 -7.77 10.56 12.74
C PRO A 192 -8.80 9.43 12.90
N ALA A 193 -9.91 9.68 13.58
CA ALA A 193 -10.97 8.67 13.73
C ALA A 193 -11.74 8.45 12.42
N GLU A 194 -12.05 9.54 11.73
CA GLU A 194 -12.86 9.59 10.51
C GLU A 194 -12.10 10.32 9.39
N PRO A 195 -12.48 10.12 8.11
CA PRO A 195 -11.91 10.88 7.00
C PRO A 195 -11.96 12.39 7.23
N ASP A 196 -10.87 13.08 6.88
CA ASP A 196 -10.81 14.52 7.02
C ASP A 196 -11.64 15.21 5.95
N LYS A 197 -12.65 15.98 6.38
CA LYS A 197 -13.62 16.62 5.46
C LYS A 197 -12.99 17.54 4.43
N HIS A 198 -11.93 18.26 4.79
CA HIS A 198 -11.25 19.16 3.86
C HIS A 198 -10.46 18.39 2.83
N MET A 199 -9.77 17.33 3.25
CA MET A 199 -9.04 16.45 2.33
C MET A 199 -9.98 15.69 1.39
N VAL A 200 -11.13 15.24 1.88
CA VAL A 200 -12.18 14.62 1.05
C VAL A 200 -12.66 15.61 -0.02
N ALA A 201 -13.08 16.81 0.38
CA ALA A 201 -13.55 17.82 -0.56
C ALA A 201 -12.47 18.24 -1.59
N TRP A 202 -11.21 18.36 -1.15
CA TRP A 202 -10.09 18.61 -2.04
C TRP A 202 -9.91 17.49 -3.05
N TYR A 203 -9.95 16.23 -2.61
CA TYR A 203 -9.80 15.05 -3.47
C TYR A 203 -10.94 14.94 -4.48
N GLU A 204 -12.18 15.16 -4.05
CA GLU A 204 -13.36 15.22 -4.92
C GLU A 204 -13.20 16.31 -5.98
N GLY A 205 -12.76 17.51 -5.61
CA GLY A 205 -12.50 18.59 -6.55
C GLY A 205 -11.39 18.27 -7.57
N VAL A 206 -10.32 17.56 -7.16
CA VAL A 206 -9.30 17.05 -8.08
C VAL A 206 -9.92 16.04 -9.05
N SER A 207 -10.72 15.09 -8.54
CA SER A 207 -11.41 14.08 -9.36
C SER A 207 -12.35 14.71 -10.39
N GLU A 208 -13.17 15.68 -9.99
CA GLU A 208 -14.09 16.39 -10.88
C GLU A 208 -13.36 17.17 -11.97
N ARG A 209 -12.28 17.88 -11.61
CA ARG A 209 -11.46 18.60 -12.59
C ARG A 209 -10.86 17.63 -13.61
N LEU A 210 -10.26 16.54 -13.15
CA LEU A 210 -9.65 15.54 -14.01
C LEU A 210 -10.67 14.90 -14.95
N LYS A 211 -11.87 14.60 -14.45
CA LYS A 211 -12.98 14.08 -15.26
C LYS A 211 -13.35 15.04 -16.38
N LYS A 212 -13.49 16.33 -16.07
CA LYS A 212 -13.81 17.37 -17.05
C LYS A 212 -12.70 17.51 -18.11
N GLU A 213 -11.44 17.54 -17.68
CA GLU A 213 -10.29 17.62 -18.60
C GLU A 213 -10.28 16.44 -19.59
N ALA A 214 -10.59 15.24 -19.12
CA ALA A 214 -10.66 14.06 -19.98
C ALA A 214 -11.84 14.10 -20.97
N GLU A 215 -13.02 14.53 -20.52
CA GLU A 215 -14.20 14.69 -21.41
C GLU A 215 -13.91 15.72 -22.52
N GLU A 216 -13.24 16.83 -22.19
CA GLU A 216 -12.83 17.85 -23.17
C GLU A 216 -11.79 17.34 -24.16
N GLU A 217 -10.85 16.50 -23.73
CA GLU A 217 -9.85 15.90 -24.62
C GLU A 217 -10.46 14.84 -25.54
N GLU A 218 -11.36 14.00 -25.03
CA GLU A 218 -12.11 13.05 -25.86
C GLU A 218 -12.96 13.78 -26.91
N GLU A 219 -13.59 14.91 -26.56
CA GLU A 219 -14.35 15.70 -27.53
C GLU A 219 -13.46 16.31 -28.61
N LYS A 220 -12.28 16.83 -28.23
CA LYS A 220 -11.28 17.32 -29.20
C LYS A 220 -10.78 16.19 -30.11
N GLN A 221 -10.52 15.02 -29.55
CA GLN A 221 -10.07 13.87 -30.34
C GLN A 221 -11.15 13.42 -31.33
N ARG A 222 -12.41 13.32 -30.90
CA ARG A 222 -13.54 13.01 -31.80
C ARG A 222 -13.68 14.03 -32.93
N PHE A 223 -13.43 15.30 -32.65
CA PHE A 223 -13.45 16.35 -33.68
C PHE A 223 -12.32 16.17 -34.70
N ILE A 224 -11.09 15.91 -34.23
CA ILE A 224 -9.92 15.65 -35.09
C ILE A 224 -10.16 14.40 -35.94
N ASP A 225 -10.62 13.30 -35.35
CA ASP A 225 -10.87 12.04 -36.06
C ASP A 225 -11.94 12.23 -37.15
N ALA A 226 -13.01 13.00 -36.86
CA ALA A 226 -14.04 13.31 -37.84
C ALA A 226 -13.50 14.17 -39.01
N GLU A 227 -12.65 15.15 -38.72
CA GLU A 227 -11.99 15.98 -39.74
C GLU A 227 -11.03 15.15 -40.61
N GLU A 228 -10.25 14.25 -40.00
CA GLU A 228 -9.39 13.32 -40.71
C GLU A 228 -10.19 12.34 -41.59
N GLU A 229 -11.30 11.79 -41.09
CA GLU A 229 -12.17 10.93 -41.89
C GLU A 229 -12.74 11.67 -43.09
N ASP A 230 -13.19 12.91 -42.92
CA ASP A 230 -13.68 13.73 -44.04
C ASP A 230 -12.58 14.04 -45.04
N ALA A 231 -11.35 14.34 -44.58
CA ALA A 231 -10.19 14.50 -45.46
C ALA A 231 -9.88 13.22 -46.25
N ARG A 232 -9.92 12.05 -45.60
CA ARG A 232 -9.75 10.73 -46.25
C ARG A 232 -10.85 10.47 -47.28
N ARG A 233 -12.12 10.75 -46.97
CA ARG A 233 -13.25 10.62 -47.91
C ARG A 233 -13.07 11.51 -49.15
N VAL A 234 -12.55 12.73 -48.99
CA VAL A 234 -12.25 13.63 -50.10
C VAL A 234 -11.06 13.13 -50.94
N HIS A 235 -10.04 12.54 -50.30
CA HIS A 235 -8.88 11.97 -50.98
C HIS A 235 -9.22 10.71 -51.78
N ASP A 236 -10.02 9.80 -51.20
CA ASP A 236 -10.45 8.54 -51.82
C ASP A 236 -11.35 8.79 -53.04
N ARG A 237 -12.17 9.85 -53.00
CA ARG A 237 -12.95 10.33 -54.17
C ARG A 237 -12.09 10.82 -55.34
N LYS A 238 -10.84 11.23 -55.09
CA LYS A 238 -9.88 11.69 -56.11
C LYS A 238 -8.95 10.57 -56.59
N GLN A 239 -8.78 9.51 -55.81
CA GLN A 239 -7.73 8.51 -56.03
C GLN A 239 -8.30 7.14 -56.40
N ASN A 240 -9.10 7.10 -57.46
CA ASN A 240 -9.36 5.87 -58.20
C ASN A 240 -8.13 5.49 -59.06
N HIS A 241 -6.92 5.42 -58.48
CA HIS A 241 -5.77 4.68 -59.00
C HIS A 241 -4.61 4.64 -57.96
N LEU A 242 -4.24 3.43 -57.55
CA LEU A 242 -2.95 2.95 -57.02
C LEU A 242 -2.53 3.23 -55.55
N VAL A 243 -2.46 2.07 -54.85
CA VAL A 243 -1.53 1.62 -53.79
C VAL A 243 -1.73 2.12 -52.36
N ARG A 244 -2.19 1.15 -51.58
CA ARG A 244 -2.35 1.07 -50.13
C ARG A 244 -0.98 1.12 -49.42
N ARG A 245 -0.80 2.05 -48.49
CA ARG A 245 0.30 2.05 -47.53
C ARG A 245 -0.31 2.06 -46.13
N ASP A 246 0.06 1.06 -45.33
CA ASP A 246 -0.28 0.98 -43.90
C ASP A 246 0.40 2.13 -43.16
N GLU A 247 -0.36 2.87 -42.37
CA GLU A 247 0.15 3.73 -41.31
C GLU A 247 -0.52 3.34 -39.99
N LEU A 248 0.32 2.88 -39.06
CA LEU A 248 -0.04 2.60 -37.67
C LEU A 248 -0.13 3.95 -36.95
N SER A 249 -1.34 4.29 -36.50
CA SER A 249 -1.56 5.43 -35.61
C SER A 249 -1.26 4.98 -34.18
N ASP A 250 -0.31 5.68 -33.57
CA ASP A 250 0.13 5.50 -32.20
C ASP A 250 -0.91 6.10 -31.24
N GLY A 251 -1.87 5.26 -30.82
CA GLY A 251 -3.02 5.63 -29.98
C GLY A 251 -2.78 5.48 -28.47
N GLU A 252 -1.55 5.62 -28.01
CA GLU A 252 -1.14 5.14 -26.67
C GLU A 252 -1.56 6.03 -25.48
N SER A 253 -2.10 7.25 -25.72
CA SER A 253 -2.30 8.24 -24.64
C SER A 253 -3.68 8.23 -23.96
N VAL A 254 -4.74 7.78 -24.63
CA VAL A 254 -6.12 7.95 -24.12
C VAL A 254 -6.47 6.93 -23.03
N ASP A 255 -5.95 5.70 -23.14
CA ASP A 255 -6.24 4.60 -22.19
C ASP A 255 -5.60 4.85 -20.81
N SER A 256 -4.36 5.36 -20.79
CA SER A 256 -3.64 5.71 -19.57
C SER A 256 -4.40 6.73 -18.70
N ARG A 257 -5.02 7.75 -19.32
CA ARG A 257 -5.83 8.73 -18.58
C ARG A 257 -7.13 8.13 -18.06
N GLY A 258 -7.78 7.25 -18.82
CA GLY A 258 -8.98 6.53 -18.40
C GLY A 258 -8.77 5.74 -17.10
N LEU A 259 -7.65 5.02 -16.99
CA LEU A 259 -7.31 4.24 -15.80
C LEU A 259 -6.91 5.12 -14.60
N ALA A 260 -6.25 6.25 -14.83
CA ALA A 260 -6.00 7.22 -13.76
C ALA A 260 -7.31 7.82 -13.22
N LEU A 261 -8.28 8.13 -14.10
CA LEU A 261 -9.62 8.59 -13.69
C LEU A 261 -10.37 7.52 -12.91
N ALA A 262 -10.22 6.25 -13.26
CA ALA A 262 -10.82 5.15 -12.51
C ALA A 262 -10.33 5.13 -11.05
N TYR A 263 -9.05 5.42 -10.81
CA TYR A 263 -8.53 5.61 -9.45
C TYR A 263 -9.21 6.78 -8.73
N PHE A 264 -9.39 7.94 -9.37
CA PHE A 264 -10.05 9.09 -8.71
C PHE A 264 -11.55 8.88 -8.45
N ARG A 265 -12.23 8.05 -9.26
CA ARG A 265 -13.63 7.64 -9.04
C ARG A 265 -13.78 6.64 -7.90
N ASN A 266 -12.81 5.76 -7.72
CA ASN A 266 -12.79 4.75 -6.68
C ASN A 266 -11.38 4.68 -6.07
N PRO A 267 -11.03 5.62 -5.17
CA PRO A 267 -9.71 5.68 -4.58
C PRO A 267 -9.29 4.32 -4.04
N LEU A 268 -8.11 3.89 -4.45
CA LEU A 268 -7.49 2.63 -4.03
C LEU A 268 -8.31 1.38 -4.37
N TYR A 269 -9.25 1.47 -5.31
CA TYR A 269 -10.02 0.33 -5.78
C TYR A 269 -10.79 -0.39 -4.66
N ARG A 270 -11.22 0.33 -3.60
CA ARG A 270 -11.91 -0.21 -2.41
C ARG A 270 -13.16 -1.05 -2.69
N HIS A 271 -13.66 -1.03 -3.91
CA HIS A 271 -14.87 -1.75 -4.36
C HIS A 271 -14.70 -2.59 -5.62
N VAL A 272 -13.48 -2.89 -6.08
CA VAL A 272 -13.30 -3.57 -7.39
C VAL A 272 -13.96 -4.96 -7.46
N ASP A 273 -14.27 -5.60 -6.34
CA ASP A 273 -14.93 -6.92 -6.35
C ASP A 273 -16.33 -6.99 -5.72
N GLY A 274 -16.99 -5.87 -5.43
CA GLY A 274 -18.36 -5.89 -4.89
C GLY A 274 -18.53 -6.64 -3.54
N ARG A 275 -17.42 -6.99 -2.89
CA ARG A 275 -17.41 -7.59 -1.55
C ARG A 275 -16.88 -6.55 -0.58
N PRO A 276 -17.70 -6.05 0.37
CA PRO A 276 -17.21 -5.18 1.40
C PRO A 276 -16.08 -5.89 2.15
N SER A 277 -14.99 -5.17 2.40
CA SER A 277 -14.03 -5.52 3.46
C SER A 277 -14.79 -5.50 4.79
N ILE A 278 -15.43 -6.63 5.12
CA ILE A 278 -16.01 -6.86 6.44
C ILE A 278 -14.84 -7.14 7.36
N VAL A 279 -14.34 -6.08 7.98
CA VAL A 279 -13.65 -6.19 9.26
C VAL A 279 -14.69 -6.76 10.22
N ARG A 280 -14.49 -8.02 10.59
CA ARG A 280 -15.38 -8.76 11.49
C ARG A 280 -15.27 -8.13 12.88
N ARG A 281 -16.13 -7.17 13.17
CA ARG A 281 -16.34 -6.63 14.52
C ARG A 281 -16.83 -7.78 15.39
N GLU A 282 -15.99 -8.27 16.31
CA GLU A 282 -16.44 -9.21 17.33
C GLU A 282 -17.40 -8.48 18.27
N SER A 283 -18.69 -8.64 18.01
CA SER A 283 -19.76 -8.19 18.90
C SER A 283 -19.77 -9.08 20.15
N LYS A 284 -19.33 -8.48 21.25
CA LYS A 284 -19.57 -8.89 22.64
C LYS A 284 -21.01 -9.42 22.80
N ARG A 285 -21.15 -10.69 23.19
CA ARG A 285 -22.44 -11.21 23.70
C ARG A 285 -22.69 -10.64 25.11
N PRO A 286 -23.89 -10.14 25.41
CA PRO A 286 -24.24 -9.75 26.77
C PRO A 286 -24.46 -11.00 27.63
N GLY A 287 -24.07 -10.88 28.90
CA GLY A 287 -24.10 -11.95 29.88
C GLY A 287 -25.50 -12.47 30.17
N VAL A 288 -25.54 -13.73 30.59
CA VAL A 288 -26.69 -14.32 31.27
C VAL A 288 -26.21 -14.75 32.65
N SER A 289 -26.80 -14.12 33.66
CA SER A 289 -26.95 -14.60 35.03
C SER A 289 -28.44 -14.43 35.38
N PRO A 290 -29.01 -15.18 36.33
CA PRO A 290 -28.39 -15.99 37.38
C PRO A 290 -28.36 -17.50 37.11
#